data_AF-A0A8T4P4Y8-F1
#
_entry.id   AF-A0A8T4P4Y8-F1
#
_cell.length_a   1.000
_cell.length_b   1.000
_cell.length_c   1.000
_cell.angle_alpha   90.00
_cell.angle_beta   90.00
_cell.angle_gamma   90.00
#
_symmetry.space_group_name_H-M   'P 1'
#
loop_
_entity.id
_entity.type
_entity.pdbx_description
1 polymer ?
#
loop_
_entity_poly.entity_id
_entity_poly.type
_entity_poly.pdbx_seq_one_letter_code
_entity_poly.pdbx_strand_id
1 'polypeptide(L)'
;NPTGNIQYPDEAQFDKYRCWKGNYSHKPQLVDITPPVLSGYNCTSCSPPSGDIVEPYTTEDTTPTFKFNTDENAWCAISDTNNNYTTMGSSRNCTSGEGATSHICTLTTQDKFTNNGVNYLYVSCKDASNNENQTSSSDTLLMEITGPTEAGGDDSIQIGIDTSEIGSLGSLTVYSDQQVYGRNLSDGQFTGTFDRLAIVGNKRWALNYVSDGESAITGIFNITPVLYVLQLQNRTNESIINDVSVFINSTYP
;
A
#
# COMPACT_ATOMS: atom_id res chain seq x y z
N ASN A 1 -84.23 -9.55 36.22
CA ASN A 1 -83.90 -8.98 37.54
C ASN A 1 -83.28 -10.04 38.44
N PRO A 2 -81.95 -10.02 38.59
CA PRO A 2 -81.34 -10.24 39.89
C PRO A 2 -80.59 -8.98 40.32
N THR A 3 -81.01 -8.44 41.46
CA THR A 3 -80.37 -7.38 42.23
C THR A 3 -79.15 -7.96 42.94
N GLY A 4 -77.96 -7.72 42.40
CA GLY A 4 -76.69 -8.02 43.06
C GLY A 4 -75.99 -6.72 43.46
N ASN A 5 -75.91 -6.45 44.76
CA ASN A 5 -75.11 -5.37 45.33
C ASN A 5 -73.63 -5.59 44.99
N ILE A 6 -73.02 -4.62 44.29
CA ILE A 6 -71.57 -4.55 44.13
C ILE A 6 -71.02 -3.98 45.45
N GLN A 7 -70.37 -4.82 46.26
CA GLN A 7 -69.50 -4.32 47.32
C GLN A 7 -68.23 -3.75 46.68
N TYR A 8 -67.95 -2.47 46.92
CA TYR A 8 -66.64 -1.89 46.65
C TYR A 8 -65.69 -2.30 47.78
N PRO A 9 -64.47 -2.77 47.47
CA PRO A 9 -63.46 -3.07 48.48
C PRO A 9 -63.01 -1.80 49.20
N ASP A 10 -62.59 -1.95 50.46
CA ASP A 10 -62.08 -0.88 51.29
C ASP A 10 -60.78 -0.27 50.72
N GLU A 11 -60.54 1.02 51.05
CA GLU A 11 -59.40 1.82 50.59
C GLU A 11 -58.03 1.30 51.08
N ALA A 12 -57.96 0.24 51.89
CA ALA A 12 -56.69 -0.25 52.45
C ALA A 12 -55.97 -1.29 51.59
N GLN A 13 -56.57 -1.79 50.50
CA GLN A 13 -55.92 -2.76 49.60
C GLN A 13 -55.28 -2.17 48.32
N PHE A 14 -55.36 -0.86 48.09
CA PHE A 14 -54.78 -0.22 46.90
C PHE A 14 -53.30 0.17 47.01
N ASP A 15 -52.65 -0.02 48.17
CA ASP A 15 -51.25 0.41 48.34
C ASP A 15 -50.21 -0.62 47.81
N LYS A 16 -50.65 -1.77 47.26
CA LYS A 16 -49.76 -2.76 46.61
C LYS A 16 -49.58 -2.53 45.11
N TYR A 17 -50.41 -1.69 44.49
CA TYR A 17 -50.26 -1.27 43.10
C TYR A 17 -49.89 0.21 43.03
N ARG A 18 -48.80 0.59 43.69
CA ARG A 18 -48.10 1.82 43.33
C ARG A 18 -47.58 1.66 41.92
N CYS A 19 -48.41 2.05 40.95
CA CYS A 19 -47.96 2.42 39.62
C CYS A 19 -46.93 3.53 39.82
N TRP A 20 -45.66 3.16 39.73
CA TRP A 20 -44.54 4.08 39.76
C TRP A 20 -44.75 5.07 38.60
N LYS A 21 -45.19 6.30 38.90
CA LYS A 21 -45.21 7.44 37.98
C LYS A 21 -43.80 8.00 37.81
N GLY A 22 -42.80 7.14 37.63
CA GLY A 22 -41.54 7.62 37.12
C GLY A 22 -41.67 7.73 35.60
N ASN A 23 -41.35 8.91 35.09
CA ASN A 23 -41.20 9.16 33.67
C ASN A 23 -40.00 8.34 33.16
N TYR A 24 -40.17 7.03 32.93
CA TYR A 24 -39.28 6.32 32.02
C TYR A 24 -39.60 6.84 30.62
N SER A 25 -38.92 7.93 30.24
CA SER A 25 -38.72 8.27 28.84
C SER A 25 -37.81 7.18 28.27
N HIS A 26 -38.38 6.03 27.93
CA HIS A 26 -37.75 5.09 27.02
C HIS A 26 -37.84 5.75 25.64
N LYS A 27 -36.97 6.74 25.39
CA LYS A 27 -36.72 7.17 24.02
C LYS A 27 -36.35 5.91 23.26
N PRO A 28 -37.05 5.56 22.17
CA PRO A 28 -36.62 4.46 21.32
C PRO A 28 -35.16 4.71 20.98
N GLN A 29 -34.27 3.77 21.34
CA GLN A 29 -32.92 3.85 20.82
C GLN A 29 -33.05 3.68 19.31
N LEU A 30 -32.66 4.70 18.57
CA LEU A 30 -32.52 4.58 17.14
C LEU A 30 -31.44 3.53 16.92
N VAL A 31 -31.84 2.40 16.35
CA VAL A 31 -30.88 1.39 15.90
C VAL A 31 -30.10 2.05 14.78
N ASP A 32 -28.80 2.13 14.98
CA ASP A 32 -27.87 2.59 13.99
C ASP A 32 -27.79 1.56 12.85
N ILE A 33 -27.97 2.04 11.63
CA ILE A 33 -28.04 1.25 10.40
C ILE A 33 -27.13 1.82 9.30
N THR A 34 -26.37 2.87 9.60
CA THR A 34 -25.59 3.60 8.61
C THR A 34 -24.13 3.23 8.73
N PRO A 35 -23.46 2.85 7.63
CA PRO A 35 -22.02 2.66 7.64
C PRO A 35 -21.24 3.97 7.87
N PRO A 36 -19.99 3.89 8.37
CA PRO A 36 -19.14 5.07 8.54
C PRO A 36 -18.87 5.81 7.22
N VAL A 37 -18.92 7.14 7.27
CA VAL A 37 -18.61 8.04 6.14
C VAL A 37 -17.21 8.61 6.29
N LEU A 38 -16.38 8.45 5.26
CA LEU A 38 -14.97 8.87 5.29
C LEU A 38 -14.79 10.31 4.78
N SER A 39 -13.78 10.99 5.32
CA SER A 39 -13.41 12.35 4.89
C SER A 39 -11.95 12.69 5.20
N GLY A 40 -11.43 13.72 4.54
CA GLY A 40 -10.14 14.32 4.88
C GLY A 40 -8.93 13.43 4.61
N TYR A 41 -8.91 12.74 3.47
CA TYR A 41 -7.78 11.92 3.03
C TYR A 41 -6.50 12.74 2.89
N ASN A 42 -5.42 12.22 3.46
CA ASN A 42 -4.07 12.71 3.31
C ASN A 42 -3.13 11.50 3.16
N CYS A 43 -2.51 11.33 2.00
CA CYS A 43 -1.43 10.38 1.83
C CYS A 43 -0.16 10.91 2.51
N THR A 44 0.01 10.58 3.78
CA THR A 44 1.13 11.05 4.62
C THR A 44 2.52 10.57 4.17
N SER A 45 2.60 9.46 3.43
CA SER A 45 3.87 9.00 2.84
C SER A 45 4.09 9.51 1.40
N CYS A 46 3.07 10.09 0.76
CA CYS A 46 3.23 10.79 -0.50
C CYS A 46 3.80 12.20 -0.22
N SER A 47 4.93 12.57 -0.82
CA SER A 47 5.58 13.87 -0.57
C SER A 47 5.83 14.19 0.93
N PRO A 48 6.62 13.37 1.65
CA PRO A 48 6.94 13.63 3.04
C PRO A 48 7.74 14.94 3.21
N PRO A 49 7.60 15.64 4.35
CA PRO A 49 6.86 15.22 5.54
C PRO A 49 5.39 15.68 5.58
N SER A 50 4.94 16.49 4.62
CA SER A 50 3.61 17.12 4.68
C SER A 50 2.47 16.19 4.26
N GLY A 51 2.76 15.17 3.45
CA GLY A 51 1.74 14.35 2.81
C GLY A 51 1.19 15.02 1.54
N ASP A 52 0.31 14.29 0.86
CA ASP A 52 -0.45 14.75 -0.31
C ASP A 52 -1.97 14.66 -0.02
N ILE A 53 -2.68 15.75 -0.33
CA ILE A 53 -4.13 15.88 -0.09
C ILE A 53 -4.92 16.03 -1.39
N VAL A 54 -4.27 15.93 -2.55
CA VAL A 54 -4.88 16.12 -3.85
C VAL A 54 -4.78 14.82 -4.64
N GLU A 55 -5.91 14.38 -5.18
CA GLU A 55 -5.98 13.23 -6.06
C GLU A 55 -5.70 13.65 -7.53
N PRO A 56 -4.92 12.88 -8.33
CA PRO A 56 -4.26 11.63 -7.97
C PRO A 56 -3.06 11.84 -7.02
N TYR A 57 -2.97 11.00 -5.99
CA TYR A 57 -1.88 11.05 -5.02
C TYR A 57 -0.59 10.53 -5.65
N THR A 58 0.45 11.34 -5.69
CA THR A 58 1.68 11.00 -6.44
C THR A 58 2.80 10.57 -5.50
N THR A 59 3.42 9.40 -5.73
CA THR A 59 4.50 8.88 -4.86
C THR A 59 5.39 7.83 -5.53
N GLU A 60 6.60 7.61 -4.99
CA GLU A 60 7.43 6.44 -5.29
C GLU A 60 7.15 5.25 -4.35
N ASP A 61 6.42 5.49 -3.25
CA ASP A 61 6.08 4.50 -2.23
C ASP A 61 5.00 3.54 -2.74
N THR A 62 5.33 2.27 -2.88
CA THR A 62 4.41 1.22 -3.34
C THR A 62 3.45 0.73 -2.26
N THR A 63 3.64 1.20 -1.01
CA THR A 63 2.85 0.87 0.18
C THR A 63 2.38 2.13 0.91
N PRO A 64 1.63 3.04 0.23
CA PRO A 64 1.35 4.36 0.76
C PRO A 64 0.59 4.32 2.09
N THR A 65 0.85 5.32 2.93
CA THR A 65 0.21 5.51 4.23
C THR A 65 -0.74 6.69 4.19
N PHE A 66 -2.01 6.43 4.45
CA PHE A 66 -3.08 7.42 4.49
C PHE A 66 -3.51 7.74 5.91
N LYS A 67 -3.83 9.00 6.13
CA LYS A 67 -4.59 9.50 7.28
C LYS A 67 -5.93 10.03 6.78
N PHE A 68 -7.01 9.69 7.46
CA PHE A 68 -8.36 10.18 7.19
C PHE A 68 -9.23 10.09 8.43
N ASN A 69 -10.46 10.61 8.36
CA ASN A 69 -11.44 10.55 9.44
C ASN A 69 -12.72 9.84 9.02
N THR A 70 -13.44 9.33 10.01
CA THR A 70 -14.84 8.88 9.91
C THR A 70 -15.74 9.80 10.74
N ASP A 71 -17.01 9.92 10.38
CA ASP A 71 -18.02 10.68 11.13
C ASP A 71 -18.44 10.02 12.44
N GLU A 72 -18.09 8.76 12.63
CA GLU A 72 -18.29 7.98 13.85
C GLU A 72 -17.11 7.05 14.17
N ASN A 73 -17.18 6.37 15.33
CA ASN A 73 -16.15 5.41 15.72
C ASN A 73 -16.18 4.18 14.80
N ALA A 74 -15.07 3.89 14.13
CA ALA A 74 -15.01 2.86 13.11
C ALA A 74 -13.76 1.97 13.24
N TRP A 75 -13.83 0.81 12.59
CA TRP A 75 -12.71 -0.07 12.28
C TRP A 75 -12.51 -0.07 10.78
N CYS A 76 -11.30 0.21 10.32
CA CYS A 76 -11.03 0.43 8.90
C CYS A 76 -9.94 -0.51 8.38
N ALA A 77 -9.97 -0.78 7.08
CA ALA A 77 -9.00 -1.58 6.37
C ALA A 77 -8.68 -0.94 5.01
N ILE A 78 -7.49 -1.24 4.47
CA ILE A 78 -6.98 -0.65 3.22
C ILE A 78 -6.48 -1.74 2.28
N SER A 79 -6.81 -1.66 0.99
CA SER A 79 -6.47 -2.66 -0.03
C SER A 79 -6.34 -2.04 -1.43
N ASP A 80 -5.72 -2.77 -2.34
CA ASP A 80 -5.75 -2.56 -3.79
C ASP A 80 -7.03 -3.10 -4.45
N THR A 81 -7.92 -3.76 -3.68
CA THR A 81 -9.17 -4.33 -4.18
C THR A 81 -10.42 -3.66 -3.59
N ASN A 82 -11.42 -3.45 -4.44
CA ASN A 82 -12.71 -2.87 -4.03
C ASN A 82 -13.57 -3.91 -3.31
N ASN A 83 -13.45 -3.97 -1.98
CA ASN A 83 -14.16 -4.90 -1.13
C ASN A 83 -14.72 -4.19 0.11
N ASN A 84 -15.74 -4.75 0.76
CA ASN A 84 -16.15 -4.29 2.09
C ASN A 84 -15.11 -4.66 3.17
N TYR A 85 -15.26 -4.11 4.38
CA TYR A 85 -14.31 -4.31 5.48
C TYR A 85 -14.16 -5.79 5.84
N THR A 86 -15.28 -6.51 5.98
CA THR A 86 -15.27 -7.93 6.36
C THR A 86 -14.54 -8.80 5.34
N THR A 87 -14.67 -8.49 4.05
CA THR A 87 -14.04 -9.23 2.95
C THR A 87 -12.55 -8.90 2.80
N MET A 88 -12.14 -7.63 3.04
CA MET A 88 -10.73 -7.25 3.06
C MET A 88 -9.93 -8.08 4.09
N GLY A 89 -10.56 -8.41 5.21
CA GLY A 89 -10.00 -9.28 6.24
C GLY A 89 -8.97 -8.59 7.14
N SER A 90 -8.68 -9.22 8.27
CA SER A 90 -7.94 -8.59 9.36
C SER A 90 -6.46 -8.29 9.05
N SER A 91 -5.89 -8.87 8.00
CA SER A 91 -4.51 -8.57 7.59
C SER A 91 -4.34 -7.16 7.02
N ARG A 92 -5.45 -6.51 6.64
CA ARG A 92 -5.49 -5.18 6.01
C ARG A 92 -5.98 -4.07 6.94
N ASN A 93 -6.24 -4.41 8.20
CA ASN A 93 -6.72 -3.45 9.19
C ASN A 93 -5.73 -2.29 9.34
N CYS A 94 -6.27 -1.12 9.62
CA CYS A 94 -5.49 0.08 9.83
C CYS A 94 -4.59 -0.08 11.07
N THR A 95 -3.42 0.55 11.02
CA THR A 95 -2.40 0.38 12.06
C THR A 95 -2.71 1.23 13.30
N SER A 96 -3.56 2.27 13.15
CA SER A 96 -4.05 3.07 14.26
C SER A 96 -5.44 3.63 13.98
N GLY A 97 -6.19 3.94 15.04
CA GLY A 97 -7.52 4.53 14.95
C GLY A 97 -8.68 3.55 15.11
N GLU A 98 -8.42 2.26 15.33
CA GLU A 98 -9.46 1.25 15.53
C GLU A 98 -10.40 1.61 16.69
N GLY A 99 -11.69 1.70 16.40
CA GLY A 99 -12.72 2.15 17.34
C GLY A 99 -12.73 3.66 17.61
N ALA A 100 -12.10 4.47 16.76
CA ALA A 100 -12.05 5.92 16.84
C ALA A 100 -12.52 6.58 15.53
N THR A 101 -12.47 7.91 15.46
CA THR A 101 -12.87 8.71 14.28
C THR A 101 -11.71 9.15 13.42
N SER A 102 -10.45 8.93 13.82
CA SER A 102 -9.25 9.30 13.06
C SER A 102 -8.40 8.06 12.85
N HIS A 103 -8.03 7.79 11.61
CA HIS A 103 -7.40 6.54 11.19
C HIS A 103 -6.08 6.81 10.49
N ILE A 104 -5.13 5.89 10.66
CA ILE A 104 -3.92 5.81 9.83
C ILE A 104 -3.81 4.39 9.30
N CYS A 105 -3.72 4.25 7.99
CA CYS A 105 -3.74 2.97 7.29
C CYS A 105 -2.58 2.95 6.28
N THR A 106 -1.75 1.93 6.38
CA THR A 106 -0.64 1.69 5.44
C THR A 106 -1.02 0.51 4.56
N LEU A 107 -0.92 0.69 3.24
CA LEU A 107 -1.14 -0.42 2.31
C LEU A 107 -0.13 -1.52 2.59
N THR A 108 -0.63 -2.75 2.76
CA THR A 108 0.24 -3.85 3.16
C THR A 108 1.11 -4.33 2.00
N THR A 109 2.19 -5.03 2.31
CA THR A 109 3.06 -5.62 1.28
C THR A 109 2.37 -6.69 0.42
N GLN A 110 1.24 -7.24 0.87
CA GLN A 110 0.44 -8.20 0.09
C GLN A 110 -0.29 -7.53 -1.09
N ASP A 111 -0.64 -6.25 -0.92
CA ASP A 111 -1.42 -5.46 -1.87
C ASP A 111 -0.58 -4.32 -2.47
N LYS A 112 0.75 -4.38 -2.32
CA LYS A 112 1.64 -3.30 -2.79
C LYS A 112 1.50 -3.09 -4.30
N PHE A 113 1.70 -1.84 -4.74
CA PHE A 113 1.71 -1.54 -6.16
C PHE A 113 2.98 -2.06 -6.85
N THR A 114 2.82 -2.81 -7.93
CA THR A 114 3.95 -3.41 -8.66
C THR A 114 4.27 -2.72 -9.98
N ASN A 115 3.45 -1.74 -10.38
CA ASN A 115 3.57 -1.05 -11.65
C ASN A 115 3.63 0.46 -11.42
N ASN A 116 4.47 1.13 -12.18
CA ASN A 116 4.41 2.59 -12.31
C ASN A 116 3.13 2.98 -13.07
N GLY A 117 2.68 4.22 -12.87
CA GLY A 117 1.45 4.75 -13.44
C GLY A 117 0.28 4.77 -12.46
N VAL A 118 -0.92 4.90 -13.04
CA VAL A 118 -2.18 4.94 -12.29
C VAL A 118 -2.48 3.59 -11.65
N ASN A 119 -2.69 3.62 -10.33
CA ASN A 119 -3.11 2.51 -9.50
C ASN A 119 -4.36 2.90 -8.69
N TYR A 120 -5.08 1.90 -8.17
CA TYR A 120 -6.32 2.09 -7.42
C TYR A 120 -6.17 1.61 -5.98
N LEU A 121 -6.63 2.43 -5.05
CA LEU A 121 -6.61 2.17 -3.62
C LEU A 121 -8.01 2.30 -3.04
N TYR A 122 -8.32 1.45 -2.08
CA TYR A 122 -9.64 1.35 -1.47
C TYR A 122 -9.51 1.28 0.05
N VAL A 123 -10.33 2.05 0.74
CA VAL A 123 -10.48 2.00 2.20
C VAL A 123 -11.92 1.60 2.53
N SER A 124 -12.06 0.66 3.45
CA SER A 124 -13.36 0.15 3.90
C SER A 124 -13.45 0.21 5.40
N CYS A 125 -14.59 0.64 5.91
CA CYS A 125 -14.80 0.77 7.36
C CYS A 125 -16.12 0.12 7.78
N LYS A 126 -16.13 -0.36 9.03
CA LYS A 126 -17.32 -0.80 9.74
C LYS A 126 -17.45 -0.06 11.08
N ASP A 127 -18.67 0.10 11.57
CA ASP A 127 -18.92 0.67 12.90
C ASP A 127 -19.00 -0.41 14.01
N ALA A 128 -19.40 0.00 15.22
CA ALA A 128 -19.57 -0.88 16.38
C ALA A 128 -20.83 -1.77 16.29
N SER A 129 -21.81 -1.36 15.48
CA SER A 129 -23.04 -2.09 15.16
C SER A 129 -22.83 -3.13 14.05
N ASN A 130 -21.64 -3.15 13.43
CA ASN A 130 -21.27 -3.89 12.22
C ASN A 130 -21.99 -3.42 10.95
N ASN A 131 -22.41 -2.16 10.87
CA ASN A 131 -22.77 -1.57 9.59
C ASN A 131 -21.49 -1.28 8.79
N GLU A 132 -21.47 -1.72 7.55
CA GLU A 132 -20.38 -1.49 6.59
C GLU A 132 -20.98 -1.32 5.19
N ASN A 133 -20.24 -0.68 4.29
CA ASN A 133 -20.64 -0.60 2.89
C ASN A 133 -20.55 -1.97 2.21
N GLN A 134 -21.32 -2.18 1.13
CA GLN A 134 -21.24 -3.43 0.34
C GLN A 134 -19.91 -3.54 -0.44
N THR A 135 -19.29 -2.39 -0.71
CA THR A 135 -18.01 -2.19 -1.38
C THR A 135 -17.15 -1.26 -0.52
N SER A 136 -16.06 -0.72 -1.05
CA SER A 136 -15.23 0.24 -0.32
C SER A 136 -16.01 1.45 0.17
N SER A 137 -15.59 1.98 1.32
CA SER A 137 -16.16 3.19 1.92
C SER A 137 -15.54 4.48 1.38
N SER A 138 -14.38 4.39 0.73
CA SER A 138 -13.70 5.53 0.10
C SER A 138 -14.11 5.82 -1.33
N ASP A 139 -14.98 4.99 -1.93
CA ASP A 139 -14.97 4.78 -3.39
C ASP A 139 -13.53 4.43 -3.84
N THR A 140 -13.11 4.86 -5.04
CA THR A 140 -11.76 4.67 -5.57
C THR A 140 -10.88 5.87 -5.21
N LEU A 141 -9.71 5.63 -4.62
CA LEU A 141 -8.64 6.61 -4.51
C LEU A 141 -7.59 6.34 -5.61
N LEU A 142 -7.31 7.33 -6.44
CA LEU A 142 -6.33 7.27 -7.53
C LEU A 142 -4.92 7.57 -7.01
N MET A 143 -4.02 6.64 -7.27
CA MET A 143 -2.60 6.73 -6.97
C MET A 143 -1.80 6.84 -8.28
N GLU A 144 -0.82 7.73 -8.34
CA GLU A 144 0.16 7.79 -9.43
C GLU A 144 1.52 7.37 -8.90
N ILE A 145 1.98 6.17 -9.30
CA ILE A 145 3.29 5.66 -8.92
C ILE A 145 4.31 6.09 -9.96
N THR A 146 5.16 7.05 -9.63
CA THR A 146 6.10 7.65 -10.60
C THR A 146 7.25 6.72 -10.96
N GLY A 147 7.47 5.66 -10.19
CA GLY A 147 8.74 4.94 -10.20
C GLY A 147 9.86 5.78 -9.59
N PRO A 148 11.07 5.22 -9.49
CA PRO A 148 12.18 5.93 -8.88
C PRO A 148 12.76 7.02 -9.76
N THR A 149 13.20 8.10 -9.11
CA THR A 149 14.20 9.01 -9.67
C THR A 149 15.46 8.27 -10.11
N GLU A 150 16.31 8.94 -10.89
CA GLU A 150 17.63 8.43 -11.28
C GLU A 150 18.45 7.92 -10.08
N ALA A 151 18.58 8.75 -9.04
CA ALA A 151 19.27 8.37 -7.81
C ALA A 151 18.59 7.19 -7.08
N GLY A 152 17.25 7.12 -7.09
CA GLY A 152 16.51 5.99 -6.50
C GLY A 152 16.68 4.69 -7.28
N GLY A 153 16.78 4.76 -8.61
CA GLY A 153 17.08 3.62 -9.48
C GLY A 153 18.48 3.09 -9.20
N ASP A 154 19.45 3.99 -9.11
CA ASP A 154 20.83 3.76 -8.71
C ASP A 154 20.98 3.02 -7.37
N ASP A 155 20.28 3.52 -6.35
CA ASP A 155 20.25 2.92 -5.01
C ASP A 155 19.59 1.54 -5.05
N SER A 156 18.50 1.40 -5.81
CA SER A 156 17.81 0.12 -5.99
C SER A 156 18.68 -0.92 -6.70
N ILE A 157 19.47 -0.52 -7.70
CA ILE A 157 20.44 -1.42 -8.34
C ILE A 157 21.50 -1.86 -7.33
N GLN A 158 22.04 -0.93 -6.54
CA GLN A 158 23.04 -1.25 -5.50
C GLN A 158 22.48 -2.25 -4.48
N ILE A 159 21.28 -2.02 -3.96
CA ILE A 159 20.61 -2.94 -3.02
C ILE A 159 20.36 -4.31 -3.70
N GLY A 160 19.99 -4.33 -4.98
CA GLY A 160 19.86 -5.56 -5.76
C GLY A 160 21.17 -6.36 -5.84
N ILE A 161 22.31 -5.68 -6.03
CA ILE A 161 23.64 -6.30 -5.98
C ILE A 161 23.92 -6.85 -4.57
N ASP A 162 23.72 -6.03 -3.54
CA ASP A 162 24.06 -6.38 -2.15
C ASP A 162 23.22 -7.57 -1.62
N THR A 163 21.98 -7.70 -2.09
CA THR A 163 21.07 -8.80 -1.73
C THR A 163 21.24 -10.06 -2.58
N SER A 164 22.07 -10.00 -3.62
CA SER A 164 22.38 -11.16 -4.47
C SER A 164 23.45 -12.06 -3.84
N GLU A 165 23.70 -13.22 -4.46
CA GLU A 165 24.71 -14.20 -4.02
C GLU A 165 26.14 -13.64 -4.03
N ILE A 166 26.40 -12.58 -4.82
CA ILE A 166 27.71 -11.93 -4.84
C ILE A 166 27.90 -10.84 -3.78
N GLY A 167 26.82 -10.33 -3.18
CA GLY A 167 26.84 -9.14 -2.32
C GLY A 167 27.72 -9.27 -1.08
N SER A 168 27.88 -10.50 -0.59
CA SER A 168 28.70 -10.79 0.60
C SER A 168 30.13 -11.26 0.28
N LEU A 169 30.50 -11.34 -1.00
CA LEU A 169 31.81 -11.81 -1.40
C LEU A 169 32.85 -10.70 -1.20
N GLY A 170 33.92 -11.00 -0.45
CA GLY A 170 35.03 -10.05 -0.27
C GLY A 170 35.80 -9.71 -1.55
N SER A 171 35.53 -10.41 -2.66
CA SER A 171 36.07 -10.13 -3.99
C SER A 171 35.17 -9.26 -4.86
N LEU A 172 33.96 -8.93 -4.41
CA LEU A 172 33.05 -8.05 -5.12
C LEU A 172 33.64 -6.64 -5.18
N THR A 173 33.67 -6.07 -6.38
CA THR A 173 33.89 -4.64 -6.58
C THR A 173 32.74 -4.07 -7.38
N VAL A 174 32.16 -2.98 -6.90
CA VAL A 174 31.09 -2.24 -7.60
C VAL A 174 31.60 -0.85 -7.94
N TYR A 175 31.42 -0.45 -9.19
CA TYR A 175 31.71 0.90 -9.65
C TYR A 175 30.41 1.59 -10.07
N SER A 176 30.31 2.89 -9.82
CA SER A 176 29.25 3.73 -10.38
C SER A 176 29.66 4.34 -11.71
N ASP A 177 28.67 4.67 -12.54
CA ASP A 177 28.80 5.49 -13.75
C ASP A 177 29.92 5.05 -14.70
N GLN A 178 30.09 3.73 -14.86
CA GLN A 178 31.19 3.22 -15.67
C GLN A 178 30.81 3.20 -17.14
N GLN A 179 31.66 3.81 -17.94
CA GLN A 179 31.57 3.69 -19.38
C GLN A 179 32.12 2.34 -19.83
N VAL A 180 31.28 1.54 -20.48
CA VAL A 180 31.63 0.23 -21.03
C VAL A 180 31.66 0.30 -22.54
N TYR A 181 32.74 -0.23 -23.11
CA TYR A 181 32.94 -0.35 -24.55
C TYR A 181 32.90 -1.82 -24.93
N GLY A 182 31.89 -2.23 -25.70
CA GLY A 182 31.74 -3.60 -26.18
C GLY A 182 31.92 -3.68 -27.68
N ARG A 183 32.55 -4.76 -28.15
CA ARG A 183 32.68 -5.09 -29.58
C ARG A 183 32.23 -6.52 -29.82
N ASN A 184 31.34 -6.71 -30.78
CA ASN A 184 30.86 -8.03 -31.19
C ASN A 184 31.79 -8.66 -32.24
N LEU A 185 31.56 -9.95 -32.56
CA LEU A 185 32.36 -10.68 -33.56
C LEU A 185 32.16 -10.18 -35.00
N SER A 186 31.12 -9.39 -35.25
CA SER A 186 30.83 -8.74 -36.54
C SER A 186 31.33 -7.30 -36.59
N ASP A 187 32.25 -6.92 -35.69
CA ASP A 187 32.81 -5.57 -35.53
C ASP A 187 31.82 -4.46 -35.16
N GLY A 188 30.57 -4.81 -34.83
CA GLY A 188 29.62 -3.90 -34.22
C GLY A 188 30.10 -3.46 -32.84
N GLN A 189 30.04 -2.17 -32.58
CA GLN A 189 30.45 -1.58 -31.31
C GLN A 189 29.24 -1.01 -30.58
N PHE A 190 29.26 -1.10 -29.25
CA PHE A 190 28.40 -0.29 -28.40
C PHE A 190 29.26 0.42 -27.36
N THR A 191 28.79 1.60 -26.97
CA THR A 191 29.30 2.35 -25.83
C THR A 191 28.10 2.80 -25.02
N GLY A 192 28.21 2.71 -23.71
CA GLY A 192 27.18 3.15 -22.78
C GLY A 192 27.81 3.43 -21.43
N THR A 193 27.26 4.40 -20.71
CA THR A 193 27.53 4.59 -19.29
C THR A 193 26.49 3.79 -18.53
N PHE A 194 26.94 2.97 -17.59
CA PHE A 194 26.07 2.14 -16.77
C PHE A 194 26.10 2.64 -15.34
N ASP A 195 24.92 2.73 -14.74
CA ASP A 195 24.67 3.10 -13.35
C ASP A 195 25.57 2.32 -12.39
N ARG A 196 25.61 0.99 -12.55
CA ARG A 196 26.48 0.12 -11.76
C ARG A 196 27.18 -0.92 -12.62
N LEU A 197 28.45 -1.13 -12.33
CA LEU A 197 29.25 -2.23 -12.85
C LEU A 197 29.76 -3.08 -11.68
N ALA A 198 29.15 -4.24 -11.47
CA ALA A 198 29.59 -5.22 -10.48
C ALA A 198 30.61 -6.19 -11.09
N ILE A 199 31.68 -6.50 -10.36
CA ILE A 199 32.78 -7.37 -10.82
C ILE A 199 33.12 -8.41 -9.76
N VAL A 200 33.14 -9.68 -10.16
CA VAL A 200 33.64 -10.81 -9.37
C VAL A 200 34.51 -11.69 -10.25
N GLY A 201 35.81 -11.72 -9.99
CA GLY A 201 36.77 -12.48 -10.80
C GLY A 201 36.74 -12.06 -12.29
N ASN A 202 36.39 -12.99 -13.17
CA ASN A 202 36.26 -12.72 -14.60
C ASN A 202 34.84 -12.31 -15.04
N LYS A 203 33.83 -12.34 -14.15
CA LYS A 203 32.46 -11.95 -14.48
C LYS A 203 32.22 -10.47 -14.20
N ARG A 204 31.40 -9.86 -15.04
CA ARG A 204 30.94 -8.46 -14.97
C ARG A 204 29.43 -8.40 -15.19
N TRP A 205 28.75 -7.60 -14.39
CA TRP A 205 27.35 -7.24 -14.57
C TRP A 205 27.26 -5.73 -14.76
N ALA A 206 26.93 -5.31 -15.98
CA ALA A 206 26.64 -3.92 -16.29
C ALA A 206 25.13 -3.71 -16.16
N LEU A 207 24.73 -2.84 -15.24
CA LEU A 207 23.35 -2.67 -14.80
C LEU A 207 22.95 -1.22 -15.05
N ASN A 208 21.79 -1.02 -15.65
CA ASN A 208 21.24 0.28 -15.97
C ASN A 208 19.74 0.31 -15.69
N TYR A 209 19.26 1.39 -15.10
CA TYR A 209 17.88 1.80 -15.05
C TYR A 209 17.73 3.01 -15.96
N VAL A 210 16.73 3.01 -16.82
CA VAL A 210 16.45 4.12 -17.73
C VAL A 210 15.35 4.93 -17.09
N SER A 211 15.72 6.05 -16.47
CA SER A 211 14.76 6.94 -15.82
C SER A 211 13.98 7.78 -16.85
N ASP A 212 12.96 8.48 -16.38
CA ASP A 212 12.11 9.30 -17.25
C ASP A 212 12.92 10.43 -17.92
N GLY A 213 12.89 10.44 -19.26
CA GLY A 213 13.64 11.39 -20.08
C GLY A 213 14.98 10.86 -20.58
N GLU A 214 15.41 9.69 -20.13
CA GLU A 214 16.61 9.04 -20.62
C GLU A 214 16.35 8.14 -21.83
N SER A 215 17.40 7.90 -22.60
CA SER A 215 17.36 6.97 -23.74
C SER A 215 18.07 5.68 -23.37
N ALA A 216 17.34 4.58 -23.54
CA ALA A 216 17.88 3.23 -23.50
C ALA A 216 19.15 3.10 -24.37
N ILE A 217 20.17 2.42 -23.85
CA ILE A 217 21.38 2.12 -24.60
C ILE A 217 21.04 1.02 -25.63
N THR A 218 21.26 1.31 -26.91
CA THR A 218 20.93 0.39 -28.01
C THR A 218 22.10 -0.52 -28.38
N GLY A 219 21.80 -1.73 -28.85
CA GLY A 219 22.82 -2.65 -29.40
C GLY A 219 23.64 -3.40 -28.34
N ILE A 220 23.19 -3.37 -27.08
CA ILE A 220 23.73 -4.17 -25.99
C ILE A 220 23.34 -5.65 -26.18
N PHE A 221 24.28 -6.55 -25.91
CA PHE A 221 24.04 -7.98 -25.79
C PHE A 221 24.98 -8.58 -24.73
N ASN A 222 24.57 -9.69 -24.12
CA ASN A 222 25.43 -10.43 -23.19
C ASN A 222 26.64 -11.00 -23.94
N ILE A 223 27.84 -10.79 -23.40
CA ILE A 223 29.07 -11.48 -23.84
C ILE A 223 29.32 -12.61 -22.85
N THR A 224 28.47 -13.62 -22.90
CA THR A 224 28.55 -14.76 -21.97
C THR A 224 29.83 -15.58 -22.22
N PRO A 225 30.55 -16.01 -21.17
CA PRO A 225 30.17 -15.96 -19.77
C PRO A 225 30.81 -14.80 -18.96
N VAL A 226 31.33 -13.77 -19.61
CA VAL A 226 32.22 -12.74 -19.02
C VAL A 226 31.50 -11.42 -18.71
N LEU A 227 30.61 -10.96 -19.59
CA LEU A 227 29.82 -9.73 -19.41
C LEU A 227 28.34 -10.04 -19.56
N TYR A 228 27.58 -9.72 -18.52
CA TYR A 228 26.13 -9.76 -18.49
C TYR A 228 25.63 -8.33 -18.39
N VAL A 229 24.57 -8.01 -19.13
CA VAL A 229 24.00 -6.67 -19.15
C VAL A 229 22.51 -6.73 -18.88
N LEU A 230 22.06 -5.90 -17.95
CA LEU A 230 20.65 -5.72 -17.61
C LEU A 230 20.31 -4.25 -17.75
N GLN A 231 19.26 -3.97 -18.53
CA GLN A 231 18.69 -2.63 -18.64
C GLN A 231 17.22 -2.70 -18.26
N LEU A 232 16.82 -1.84 -17.33
CA LEU A 232 15.48 -1.77 -16.76
C LEU A 232 14.84 -0.43 -17.13
N GLN A 233 13.51 -0.41 -17.26
CA GLN A 233 12.73 0.81 -17.47
C GLN A 233 11.33 0.58 -16.93
N ASN A 234 10.67 1.64 -16.46
CA ASN A 234 9.28 1.57 -15.99
C ASN A 234 9.08 0.51 -14.89
N ARG A 235 9.95 0.58 -13.87
CA ARG A 235 9.97 -0.33 -12.71
C ARG A 235 9.82 0.46 -11.43
N THR A 236 9.26 -0.17 -10.39
CA THR A 236 9.31 0.34 -9.02
C THR A 236 10.67 0.04 -8.39
N ASN A 237 11.03 0.73 -7.30
CA ASN A 237 12.24 0.46 -6.51
C ASN A 237 12.38 -1.03 -6.15
N GLU A 238 11.32 -1.66 -5.58
CA GLU A 238 11.40 -3.08 -5.21
C GLU A 238 11.56 -4.01 -6.41
N SER A 239 10.95 -3.65 -7.55
CA SER A 239 11.06 -4.46 -8.76
C SER A 239 12.48 -4.42 -9.33
N ILE A 240 13.14 -3.25 -9.29
CA ILE A 240 14.55 -3.11 -9.68
C ILE A 240 15.45 -3.98 -8.80
N ILE A 241 15.28 -3.89 -7.47
CA ILE A 241 16.05 -4.68 -6.49
C ILE A 241 15.93 -6.18 -6.80
N ASN A 242 14.70 -6.65 -7.00
CA ASN A 242 14.43 -8.06 -7.28
C ASN A 242 14.98 -8.49 -8.65
N ASP A 243 14.73 -7.71 -9.71
CA ASP A 243 15.18 -8.02 -11.07
C ASP A 243 16.73 -8.11 -11.13
N VAL A 244 17.45 -7.19 -10.46
CA VAL A 244 18.91 -7.20 -10.37
C VAL A 244 19.41 -8.43 -9.61
N SER A 245 18.85 -8.70 -8.43
CA SER A 245 19.30 -9.83 -7.60
C SER A 245 19.08 -11.17 -8.30
N VAL A 246 17.89 -11.39 -8.87
CA VAL A 246 17.56 -12.60 -9.64
C VAL A 246 18.45 -12.74 -10.86
N PHE A 247 18.69 -11.66 -11.60
CA PHE A 247 19.56 -11.67 -12.77
C PHE A 247 20.99 -12.10 -12.42
N ILE A 248 21.58 -11.52 -11.37
CA ILE A 248 22.91 -11.88 -10.90
C ILE A 248 22.95 -13.35 -10.48
N ASN A 249 22.04 -13.80 -9.63
CA ASN A 249 22.01 -15.18 -9.12
C ASN A 249 21.87 -16.20 -10.27
N SER A 250 21.06 -15.90 -11.27
CA SER A 250 20.89 -16.78 -12.44
C SER A 250 22.15 -16.88 -13.33
N THR A 251 23.09 -15.94 -13.21
CA THR A 251 24.30 -15.84 -14.05
C THR A 251 25.61 -16.02 -13.26
N TYR A 252 25.50 -16.21 -11.94
CA TYR A 252 26.57 -16.48 -10.99
C TYR A 252 26.54 -17.93 -10.44
N PRO A 253 26.71 -18.98 -11.28
CA PRO A 253 26.97 -20.33 -10.78
C PRO A 253 28.43 -20.53 -10.34
#